data_AF-A0AA88KS46-F1
#
_entry.id   AF-A0AA88KS46-F1
#
_cell.length_a   1.000
_cell.length_b   1.000
_cell.length_c   1.000
_cell.angle_alpha   90.00
_cell.angle_beta   90.00
_cell.angle_gamma   90.00
#
_symmetry.space_group_name_H-M   'P 1'
#
loop_
_entity.id
_entity.type
_entity.pdbx_description
1 polymer ?
#
loop_
_entity_poly.entity_id
_entity_poly.type
_entity_poly.pdbx_seq_one_letter_code
_entity_poly.pdbx_strand_id
1 'polypeptide(L)'
;MQTSRNIVERIVETKEVVYGISTGFGEFKNVVINHDSLSELQYNLIRSHCCGTGNMLEKPLVRMLLANRINTLASGKTGVRPCLVDTLLQMLNKNCLPVVYEKGSVGASGDLAPLSHIALGALGEGLMHHPTNGTIEHAEKVLKEHKITPIDLKAKEGLALINGTQFISALGAQAIVKAERLMQIATLVACVTFESLNATPNALDARIHQARGHSGQMHVASVMRNVLLHGVENGYVVSPITESLNRHPKVQDAYSLRCIPQVHGIVHDTIEFCKKLIDTELNAVTDNPMVFIEGTGSDIPQLANLVPYTSSMNDHVQDNFTLFHTDTEDIKHIVSGGNFHGEYPAKAMDFLAIGVHELANISERRINRLVDGKLSGLPFFLIENGGLNSGFMIPQYTAAALTSENKVLVHPSSSDTISTSASSEDHVSMGPYASRKCLEVIANVETVIAIELMAACQALDLRRQNASPIVEKVKQLVRQHVPYIEKDVVMHPLIEKVVELVRDGSVLKCAGITENHHN
;
A
#
# COMPACT_ATOMS: atom_id res chain seq x y z
N MET A 1 -0.10 28.68 -6.58
CA MET A 1 1.32 28.47 -6.95
C MET A 1 2.06 29.78 -7.23
N GLN A 2 1.69 30.58 -8.23
CA GLN A 2 2.44 31.81 -8.54
C GLN A 2 2.56 32.76 -7.35
N THR A 3 1.50 32.91 -6.55
CA THR A 3 1.52 33.76 -5.35
C THR A 3 2.55 33.32 -4.31
N SER A 4 2.65 32.02 -4.01
CA SER A 4 3.67 31.53 -3.07
C SER A 4 5.07 31.59 -3.66
N ARG A 5 5.22 31.43 -4.98
CA ARG A 5 6.51 31.69 -5.63
C ARG A 5 6.94 33.14 -5.46
N ASN A 6 6.05 34.10 -5.63
CA ASN A 6 6.36 35.53 -5.48
C ASN A 6 6.82 35.88 -4.05
N ILE A 7 6.44 35.11 -3.03
CA ILE A 7 6.96 35.25 -1.65
C ILE A 7 8.44 34.80 -1.62
N VAL A 8 8.76 33.64 -2.21
CA VAL A 8 10.14 33.14 -2.28
C VAL A 8 11.04 34.10 -3.05
N GLU A 9 10.58 34.67 -4.17
CA GLU A 9 11.37 35.65 -4.94
C GLU A 9 11.66 36.91 -4.11
N ARG A 10 10.68 37.43 -3.37
CA ARG A 10 10.88 38.59 -2.50
C ARG A 10 11.92 38.34 -1.40
N ILE A 11 11.87 37.18 -0.74
CA ILE A 11 12.86 36.76 0.28
C ILE A 11 14.27 36.71 -0.31
N VAL A 12 14.39 36.19 -1.54
CA VAL A 12 15.66 36.11 -2.27
C VAL A 12 16.17 37.52 -2.61
N GLU A 13 15.29 38.42 -3.08
CA GLU A 13 15.60 39.81 -3.40
C GLU A 13 16.00 40.63 -2.15
N THR A 14 15.32 40.43 -1.02
CA THR A 14 15.59 41.11 0.26
C THR A 14 16.78 40.51 1.03
N LYS A 15 17.35 39.40 0.53
CA LYS A 15 18.48 38.67 1.12
C LYS A 15 18.22 38.20 2.56
N GLU A 16 16.97 37.88 2.85
CA GLU A 16 16.58 37.29 4.12
C GLU A 16 17.17 35.88 4.28
N VAL A 17 17.50 35.51 5.52
CA VAL A 17 18.12 34.21 5.85
C VAL A 17 17.02 33.19 6.16
N VAL A 18 16.76 32.27 5.23
CA VAL A 18 15.66 31.30 5.31
C VAL A 18 16.12 29.91 4.87
N TYR A 19 15.80 28.90 5.67
CA TYR A 19 16.19 27.50 5.45
C TYR A 19 15.82 27.00 4.04
N GLY A 20 16.79 26.43 3.32
CA GLY A 20 16.59 25.86 2.00
C GLY A 20 16.28 26.86 0.88
N ILE A 21 16.20 28.16 1.19
CA ILE A 21 16.07 29.26 0.22
C ILE A 21 17.42 29.98 0.07
N SER A 22 18.00 30.45 1.17
CA SER A 22 19.27 31.21 1.21
C SER A 22 20.34 30.60 2.12
N THR A 23 20.06 29.43 2.72
CA THR A 23 21.03 28.65 3.50
C THR A 23 21.23 27.23 2.96
N GLY A 24 22.24 26.52 3.49
CA GLY A 24 22.47 25.10 3.22
C GLY A 24 21.41 24.15 3.80
N PHE A 25 21.61 22.85 3.64
CA PHE A 25 20.66 21.79 4.02
C PHE A 25 21.20 20.91 5.17
N GLY A 26 20.30 20.30 5.94
CA GLY A 26 20.66 19.40 7.04
C GLY A 26 21.56 20.11 8.07
N GLU A 27 22.75 19.55 8.32
CA GLU A 27 23.72 20.14 9.25
C GLU A 27 24.21 21.53 8.81
N PHE A 28 24.19 21.83 7.50
CA PHE A 28 24.61 23.12 6.96
C PHE A 28 23.50 24.18 6.99
N LYS A 29 22.41 23.96 7.74
CA LYS A 29 21.25 24.89 7.83
C LYS A 29 21.59 26.32 8.26
N ASN A 30 22.72 26.51 8.95
CA ASN A 30 23.20 27.81 9.43
C ASN A 30 24.21 28.49 8.48
N VAL A 31 24.56 27.86 7.36
CA VAL A 31 25.50 28.42 6.37
C VAL A 31 24.74 29.26 5.36
N VAL A 32 24.95 30.58 5.37
CA VAL A 32 24.36 31.51 4.40
C VAL A 32 25.07 31.38 3.04
N ILE A 33 24.29 31.25 1.96
CA ILE A 33 24.79 31.03 0.62
C ILE A 33 24.73 32.35 -0.17
N ASN A 34 25.76 32.60 -0.97
CA ASN A 34 25.76 33.76 -1.87
C ASN A 34 24.61 33.64 -2.88
N HIS A 35 23.92 34.75 -3.13
CA HIS A 35 22.77 34.84 -4.02
C HIS A 35 23.06 34.24 -5.41
N ASP A 36 24.26 34.50 -5.95
CA ASP A 36 24.68 34.01 -7.28
C ASP A 36 24.87 32.49 -7.33
N SER A 37 25.00 31.83 -6.17
CA SER A 37 25.19 30.39 -6.03
C SER A 37 23.88 29.64 -5.69
N LEU A 38 22.75 30.33 -5.53
CA LEU A 38 21.50 29.69 -5.10
C LEU A 38 20.97 28.67 -6.09
N SER A 39 21.13 28.90 -7.39
CA SER A 39 20.76 27.92 -8.42
C SER A 39 21.68 26.69 -8.36
N GLU A 40 23.00 26.91 -8.34
CA GLU A 40 24.00 25.84 -8.24
C GLU A 40 23.80 24.96 -6.99
N LEU A 41 23.45 25.59 -5.86
CA LEU A 41 23.09 24.89 -4.62
C LEU A 41 21.98 23.85 -4.84
N GLN A 42 20.94 24.19 -5.61
CA GLN A 42 19.84 23.25 -5.88
C GLN A 42 20.30 22.08 -6.77
N TYR A 43 21.12 22.32 -7.79
CA TYR A 43 21.68 21.25 -8.62
C TYR A 43 22.57 20.32 -7.79
N ASN A 44 23.43 20.88 -6.96
CA ASN A 44 24.32 20.11 -6.08
C ASN A 44 23.53 19.29 -5.06
N LEU A 45 22.42 19.82 -4.54
CA LEU A 45 21.51 19.08 -3.68
C LEU A 45 20.97 17.84 -4.41
N ILE A 46 20.36 18.00 -5.58
CA ILE A 46 19.78 16.86 -6.32
C ILE A 46 20.85 15.80 -6.62
N ARG A 47 22.01 16.21 -7.16
CA ARG A 47 23.09 15.28 -7.52
C ARG A 47 23.66 14.53 -6.32
N SER A 48 23.93 15.23 -5.22
CA SER A 48 24.50 14.61 -4.00
C SER A 48 23.51 13.66 -3.31
N HIS A 49 22.21 13.95 -3.38
CA HIS A 49 21.16 13.15 -2.75
C HIS A 49 20.69 12.00 -3.63
N CYS A 50 21.09 11.93 -4.90
CA CYS A 50 20.71 10.88 -5.84
C CYS A 50 21.51 9.58 -5.61
N CYS A 51 21.38 8.99 -4.41
CA CYS A 51 22.18 7.86 -3.94
C CYS A 51 21.38 6.56 -3.72
N GLY A 52 20.15 6.48 -4.24
CA GLY A 52 19.32 5.28 -4.14
C GLY A 52 19.96 4.01 -4.73
N THR A 53 19.62 2.85 -4.17
CA THR A 53 20.21 1.54 -4.52
C THR A 53 19.18 0.40 -4.45
N GLY A 54 19.57 -0.83 -4.77
CA GLY A 54 18.69 -2.00 -4.84
C GLY A 54 18.09 -2.20 -6.22
N ASN A 55 16.91 -2.82 -6.28
CA ASN A 55 16.22 -3.02 -7.55
C ASN A 55 15.66 -1.70 -8.09
N MET A 56 15.54 -1.62 -9.42
CA MET A 56 14.81 -0.54 -10.08
C MET A 56 13.33 -0.67 -9.78
N LEU A 57 12.66 0.44 -9.48
CA LEU A 57 11.22 0.48 -9.36
C LEU A 57 10.56 0.18 -10.70
N GLU A 58 9.45 -0.54 -10.65
CA GLU A 58 8.63 -0.74 -11.84
C GLU A 58 8.02 0.58 -12.32
N LYS A 59 7.89 0.74 -13.64
CA LYS A 59 7.37 1.97 -14.27
C LYS A 59 6.05 2.46 -13.67
N PRO A 60 5.04 1.61 -13.35
CA PRO A 60 3.80 2.07 -12.72
C PRO A 60 4.03 2.76 -11.37
N LEU A 61 4.97 2.26 -10.56
CA LEU A 61 5.27 2.84 -9.25
C LEU A 61 6.05 4.16 -9.39
N VAL A 62 6.99 4.25 -10.34
CA VAL A 62 7.64 5.53 -10.68
C VAL A 62 6.60 6.56 -11.13
N ARG A 63 5.61 6.13 -11.92
CA ARG A 63 4.50 6.98 -12.37
C ARG A 63 3.65 7.47 -11.20
N MET A 64 3.31 6.60 -10.25
CA MET A 64 2.59 6.97 -9.02
C MET A 64 3.39 7.96 -8.16
N LEU A 65 4.69 7.72 -7.97
CA LEU A 65 5.59 8.60 -7.25
C LEU A 65 5.64 10.00 -7.88
N LEU A 66 5.79 10.07 -9.20
CA LEU A 66 5.80 11.33 -9.95
C LEU A 66 4.46 12.08 -9.82
N ALA A 67 3.34 11.37 -9.99
CA ALA A 67 2.00 11.97 -9.85
C ALA A 67 1.75 12.52 -8.44
N ASN A 68 2.13 11.77 -7.41
CA ASN A 68 2.01 12.20 -6.03
C ASN A 68 2.87 13.43 -5.74
N ARG A 69 4.11 13.48 -6.29
CA ARG A 69 4.95 14.66 -6.12
C ARG A 69 4.39 15.89 -6.83
N ILE A 70 3.84 15.72 -8.03
CA ILE A 70 3.12 16.78 -8.75
C ILE A 70 1.96 17.32 -7.88
N ASN A 71 1.17 16.44 -7.27
CA ASN A 71 0.05 16.83 -6.40
C ASN A 71 0.50 17.73 -5.24
N THR A 72 1.54 17.31 -4.50
CA THR A 72 2.11 18.11 -3.39
C THR A 72 2.63 19.46 -3.87
N LEU A 73 3.35 19.50 -5.00
CA LEU A 73 3.89 20.74 -5.55
C LEU A 73 2.80 21.70 -6.04
N ALA A 74 1.71 21.16 -6.57
CA ALA A 74 0.56 21.92 -7.07
C ALA A 74 -0.28 22.57 -5.96
N SER A 75 -0.13 22.14 -4.70
CA SER A 75 -0.85 22.68 -3.53
C SER A 75 -0.70 24.19 -3.34
N GLY A 76 0.34 24.79 -3.93
CA GLY A 76 0.66 26.21 -3.76
C GLY A 76 1.30 26.53 -2.42
N LYS A 77 1.67 25.54 -1.61
CA LYS A 77 2.31 25.72 -0.29
C LYS A 77 3.82 25.42 -0.29
N THR A 78 4.42 25.21 -1.46
CA THR A 78 5.82 24.78 -1.65
C THR A 78 6.74 25.84 -2.23
N GLY A 79 6.22 26.91 -2.83
CA GLY A 79 7.02 28.01 -3.38
C GLY A 79 7.77 27.71 -4.69
N VAL A 80 7.37 26.67 -5.44
CA VAL A 80 7.94 26.34 -6.76
C VAL A 80 7.28 27.13 -7.90
N ARG A 81 7.99 27.33 -9.01
CA ARG A 81 7.39 27.94 -10.22
C ARG A 81 6.37 27.01 -10.89
N PRO A 82 5.27 27.53 -11.47
CA PRO A 82 4.32 26.71 -12.23
C PRO A 82 4.97 25.91 -13.38
N CYS A 83 5.93 26.51 -14.09
CA CYS A 83 6.61 25.86 -15.22
C CYS A 83 7.39 24.58 -14.84
N LEU A 84 7.85 24.49 -13.58
CA LEU A 84 8.47 23.29 -13.04
C LEU A 84 7.46 22.14 -13.02
N VAL A 85 6.26 22.39 -12.50
CA VAL A 85 5.17 21.40 -12.45
C VAL A 85 4.66 21.07 -13.85
N ASP A 86 4.58 22.04 -14.76
CA ASP A 86 4.24 21.80 -16.16
C ASP A 86 5.21 20.81 -16.84
N THR A 87 6.50 20.89 -16.49
CA THR A 87 7.52 19.97 -17.01
C THR A 87 7.31 18.55 -16.47
N LEU A 88 7.06 18.41 -15.17
CA LEU A 88 6.75 17.11 -14.55
C LEU A 88 5.45 16.50 -15.12
N LEU A 89 4.43 17.33 -15.37
CA LEU A 89 3.19 16.90 -16.04
C LEU A 89 3.45 16.42 -17.48
N GLN A 90 4.32 17.08 -18.23
CA GLN A 90 4.71 16.61 -19.56
C GLN A 90 5.43 15.26 -19.50
N MET A 91 6.34 15.08 -18.54
CA MET A 91 7.01 13.80 -18.30
C MET A 91 6.01 12.70 -17.96
N LEU A 92 5.08 12.99 -17.05
CA LEU A 92 4.00 12.09 -16.68
C LEU A 92 3.14 11.74 -17.91
N ASN A 93 2.60 12.73 -18.62
CA ASN A 93 1.71 12.50 -19.77
C ASN A 93 2.37 11.72 -20.91
N LYS A 94 3.68 11.87 -21.11
CA LYS A 94 4.44 11.17 -22.16
C LYS A 94 5.14 9.89 -21.66
N ASN A 95 4.90 9.46 -20.41
CA ASN A 95 5.59 8.31 -19.79
C ASN A 95 7.13 8.39 -19.86
N CYS A 96 7.68 9.60 -19.81
CA CYS A 96 9.12 9.84 -19.70
C CYS A 96 9.50 9.71 -18.22
N LEU A 97 9.71 8.48 -17.76
CA LEU A 97 9.84 8.13 -16.34
C LEU A 97 11.32 7.92 -15.97
N PRO A 98 11.87 8.66 -15.00
CA PRO A 98 13.23 8.43 -14.51
C PRO A 98 13.43 7.01 -13.96
N VAL A 99 14.65 6.49 -14.00
CA VAL A 99 14.99 5.24 -13.29
C VAL A 99 15.15 5.58 -11.80
N VAL A 100 14.37 4.92 -10.96
CA VAL A 100 14.38 5.11 -9.49
C VAL A 100 14.70 3.78 -8.82
N TYR A 101 15.37 3.80 -7.68
CA TYR A 101 15.77 2.61 -6.94
C TYR A 101 15.05 2.50 -5.59
N GLU A 102 14.83 1.27 -5.13
CA GLU A 102 13.92 0.96 -4.01
C GLU A 102 14.48 1.22 -2.59
N LYS A 103 15.81 1.39 -2.43
CA LYS A 103 16.47 1.56 -1.13
C LYS A 103 17.22 2.89 -1.05
N GLY A 104 17.28 3.47 0.15
CA GLY A 104 18.07 4.67 0.45
C GLY A 104 17.33 5.71 1.30
N SER A 105 15.99 5.70 1.31
CA SER A 105 15.20 6.60 2.17
C SER A 105 15.02 6.01 3.58
N VAL A 106 15.04 6.90 4.58
CA VAL A 106 14.71 6.64 6.00
C VAL A 106 13.37 7.28 6.42
N GLY A 107 12.72 8.03 5.52
CA GLY A 107 11.38 8.58 5.74
C GLY A 107 11.29 9.70 6.79
N ALA A 108 12.27 10.61 6.87
CA ALA A 108 12.37 11.58 7.96
C ALA A 108 12.83 12.99 7.61
N SER A 109 13.50 13.19 6.46
CA SER A 109 13.65 14.50 5.79
C SER A 109 12.94 14.47 4.43
N GLY A 110 11.94 13.59 4.34
CA GLY A 110 11.36 13.13 3.09
C GLY A 110 12.09 11.92 2.50
N ASP A 111 11.55 11.45 1.38
CA ASP A 111 12.07 10.37 0.57
C ASP A 111 13.17 10.87 -0.37
N LEU A 112 14.19 11.49 0.23
CA LEU A 112 15.24 12.25 -0.45
C LEU A 112 15.89 11.46 -1.59
N ALA A 113 16.42 10.27 -1.30
CA ALA A 113 17.13 9.46 -2.29
C ALA A 113 16.27 9.09 -3.52
N PRO A 114 15.10 8.45 -3.38
CA PRO A 114 14.26 8.10 -4.53
C PRO A 114 13.67 9.33 -5.24
N LEU A 115 13.30 10.39 -4.52
CA LEU A 115 12.81 11.62 -5.16
C LEU A 115 13.92 12.38 -5.89
N SER A 116 15.17 12.28 -5.45
CA SER A 116 16.32 12.84 -6.17
C SER A 116 16.52 12.16 -7.52
N HIS A 117 16.24 10.86 -7.67
CA HIS A 117 16.24 10.19 -8.98
C HIS A 117 15.16 10.76 -9.91
N ILE A 118 13.97 11.05 -9.39
CA ILE A 118 12.91 11.73 -10.15
C ILE A 118 13.38 13.12 -10.59
N ALA A 119 13.90 13.90 -9.65
CA ALA A 119 14.39 15.25 -9.90
C ALA A 119 15.51 15.26 -10.93
N LEU A 120 16.53 14.41 -10.77
CA LEU A 120 17.70 14.30 -11.66
C LEU A 120 17.27 14.03 -13.11
N GLY A 121 16.33 13.10 -13.31
CA GLY A 121 15.76 12.83 -14.62
C GLY A 121 15.05 14.04 -15.23
N ALA A 122 14.37 14.85 -14.42
CA ALA A 122 13.70 16.07 -14.87
C ALA A 122 14.68 17.23 -15.19
N LEU A 123 15.91 17.17 -14.66
CA LEU A 123 17.02 18.04 -15.06
C LEU A 123 17.69 17.60 -16.37
N GLY A 124 17.27 16.47 -16.94
CA GLY A 124 17.92 15.86 -18.11
C GLY A 124 19.17 15.05 -17.77
N GLU A 125 19.43 14.82 -16.48
CA GLU A 125 20.56 14.02 -16.00
C GLU A 125 20.12 12.61 -15.61
N GLY A 126 21.06 11.67 -15.54
CA GLY A 126 20.77 10.30 -15.14
C GLY A 126 20.03 9.48 -16.21
N LEU A 127 19.33 8.45 -15.77
CA LEU A 127 18.69 7.46 -16.63
C LEU A 127 17.17 7.62 -16.65
N MET A 128 16.58 7.35 -17.81
CA MET A 128 15.14 7.45 -18.04
C MET A 128 14.66 6.27 -18.89
N HIS A 129 13.47 5.75 -18.55
CA HIS A 129 12.77 4.80 -19.39
C HIS A 129 12.26 5.50 -20.64
N HIS A 130 12.66 4.97 -21.80
CA HIS A 130 12.16 5.44 -23.07
C HIS A 130 10.72 4.92 -23.28
N PRO A 131 9.73 5.79 -23.55
CA PRO A 131 8.32 5.41 -23.53
C PRO A 131 7.88 4.52 -24.71
N THR A 132 8.51 4.64 -25.89
CA THR A 132 8.09 3.90 -27.09
C THR A 132 8.91 2.64 -27.40
N ASN A 133 10.21 2.62 -27.12
CA ASN A 133 11.10 1.52 -27.49
C ASN A 133 11.41 0.54 -26.33
N GLY A 134 10.98 0.87 -25.10
CA GLY A 134 11.14 0.03 -23.91
C GLY A 134 12.54 0.05 -23.27
N THR A 135 13.52 0.71 -23.88
CA THR A 135 14.91 0.78 -23.39
C THR A 135 15.09 1.80 -22.25
N ILE A 136 16.26 1.76 -21.62
CA ILE A 136 16.71 2.76 -20.65
C ILE A 136 17.83 3.57 -21.31
N GLU A 137 17.67 4.89 -21.31
CA GLU A 137 18.60 5.81 -21.99
C GLU A 137 18.93 7.02 -21.11
N HIS A 138 19.86 7.87 -21.54
CA HIS A 138 20.16 9.12 -20.84
C HIS A 138 18.95 10.07 -20.88
N ALA A 139 18.60 10.66 -19.73
CA ALA A 139 17.39 11.48 -19.60
C ALA A 139 17.35 12.65 -20.61
N GLU A 140 18.46 13.35 -20.84
CA GLU A 140 18.55 14.43 -21.84
C GLU A 140 18.08 13.98 -23.23
N LYS A 141 18.50 12.78 -23.66
CA LYS A 141 18.15 12.23 -24.97
C LYS A 141 16.63 11.98 -25.04
N VAL A 142 16.09 11.29 -24.04
CA VAL A 142 14.65 10.96 -23.98
C VAL A 142 13.81 12.24 -23.94
N LEU A 143 14.15 13.21 -23.09
CA LEU A 143 13.43 14.48 -22.98
C LEU A 143 13.47 15.27 -24.29
N LYS A 144 14.64 15.36 -24.95
CA LYS A 144 14.82 16.05 -26.23
C LYS A 144 13.95 15.44 -27.33
N GLU A 145 13.94 14.12 -27.46
CA GLU A 145 13.12 13.40 -28.45
C GLU A 145 11.62 13.63 -28.22
N HIS A 146 11.21 13.78 -26.96
CA HIS A 146 9.83 14.03 -26.57
C HIS A 146 9.49 15.53 -26.47
N LYS A 147 10.40 16.42 -26.89
CA LYS A 147 10.23 17.89 -26.87
C LYS A 147 9.87 18.41 -25.47
N ILE A 148 10.51 17.87 -24.44
CA ILE A 148 10.41 18.36 -23.06
C ILE A 148 11.69 19.12 -22.76
N THR A 149 11.57 20.38 -22.36
CA THR A 149 12.71 21.17 -21.91
C THR A 149 13.04 20.77 -20.46
N PRO A 150 14.31 20.43 -20.14
CA PRO A 150 14.71 20.15 -18.77
C PRO A 150 14.48 21.33 -17.82
N ILE A 151 14.28 21.04 -16.53
CA ILE A 151 14.07 22.09 -15.51
C ILE A 151 15.39 22.85 -15.25
N ASP A 152 15.30 24.18 -15.27
CA ASP A 152 16.35 25.10 -14.80
C ASP A 152 16.08 25.52 -13.36
N LEU A 153 16.75 24.93 -12.36
CA LEU A 153 16.40 25.12 -10.93
C LEU A 153 16.67 26.55 -10.41
N LYS A 154 15.72 27.06 -9.62
CA LYS A 154 15.86 28.30 -8.83
C LYS A 154 15.75 28.01 -7.33
N ALA A 155 16.01 29.03 -6.51
CA ALA A 155 15.98 28.92 -5.04
C ALA A 155 14.75 28.14 -4.54
N LYS A 156 14.99 27.25 -3.56
CA LYS A 156 14.04 26.28 -2.97
C LYS A 156 13.62 25.10 -3.86
N GLU A 157 13.69 25.20 -5.18
CA GLU A 157 13.05 24.19 -6.05
C GLU A 157 13.70 22.80 -5.99
N GLY A 158 15.01 22.72 -5.74
CA GLY A 158 15.69 21.44 -5.54
C GLY A 158 15.16 20.73 -4.30
N LEU A 159 15.10 21.43 -3.17
CA LEU A 159 14.57 20.89 -1.91
C LEU A 159 13.08 20.53 -2.06
N ALA A 160 12.31 21.43 -2.66
CA ALA A 160 10.90 21.20 -2.94
C ALA A 160 10.64 20.10 -3.98
N LEU A 161 11.64 19.54 -4.66
CA LEU A 161 11.46 18.34 -5.48
C LEU A 161 11.63 17.05 -4.67
N ILE A 162 12.40 17.07 -3.58
CA ILE A 162 12.88 15.86 -2.90
C ILE A 162 12.45 15.71 -1.44
N ASN A 163 11.92 16.76 -0.83
CA ASN A 163 11.46 16.77 0.55
C ASN A 163 9.97 16.42 0.66
N GLY A 164 9.64 15.18 1.02
CA GLY A 164 8.29 14.70 1.30
C GLY A 164 8.15 13.19 1.28
N THR A 165 6.98 12.66 1.65
CA THR A 165 6.73 11.23 1.93
C THR A 165 6.17 10.45 0.73
N GLN A 166 6.39 10.93 -0.49
CA GLN A 166 5.71 10.42 -1.67
C GLN A 166 6.10 9.00 -2.07
N PHE A 167 7.30 8.52 -1.69
CA PHE A 167 7.69 7.13 -1.95
C PHE A 167 6.98 6.18 -1.00
N ILE A 168 6.90 6.52 0.30
CA ILE A 168 6.17 5.73 1.29
C ILE A 168 4.69 5.64 0.90
N SER A 169 4.07 6.78 0.58
CA SER A 169 2.64 6.85 0.25
C SER A 169 2.30 6.24 -1.12
N ALA A 170 3.19 6.33 -2.13
CA ALA A 170 2.98 5.63 -3.41
C ALA A 170 3.00 4.10 -3.24
N LEU A 171 3.99 3.57 -2.50
CA LEU A 171 4.02 2.16 -2.14
C LEU A 171 2.81 1.76 -1.29
N GLY A 172 2.41 2.62 -0.35
CA GLY A 172 1.26 2.39 0.51
C GLY A 172 -0.06 2.34 -0.25
N ALA A 173 -0.27 3.23 -1.22
CA ALA A 173 -1.44 3.20 -2.09
C ALA A 173 -1.52 1.88 -2.88
N GLN A 174 -0.39 1.41 -3.42
CA GLN A 174 -0.32 0.12 -4.09
C GLN A 174 -0.66 -1.03 -3.14
N ALA A 175 -0.12 -1.01 -1.91
CA ALA A 175 -0.38 -2.02 -0.90
C ALA A 175 -1.86 -2.06 -0.50
N ILE A 176 -2.51 -0.92 -0.31
CA ILE A 176 -3.94 -0.83 0.03
C ILE A 176 -4.81 -1.43 -1.08
N VAL A 177 -4.61 -1.03 -2.34
CA VAL A 177 -5.41 -1.57 -3.47
C VAL A 177 -5.26 -3.09 -3.59
N LYS A 178 -4.02 -3.60 -3.45
CA LYS A 178 -3.78 -5.04 -3.47
C LYS A 178 -4.43 -5.75 -2.26
N ALA A 179 -4.32 -5.18 -1.07
CA ALA A 179 -4.88 -5.75 0.15
C ALA A 179 -6.42 -5.79 0.12
N GLU A 180 -7.08 -4.73 -0.39
CA GLU A 180 -8.55 -4.69 -0.54
C GLU A 180 -9.05 -5.81 -1.46
N ARG A 181 -8.41 -5.97 -2.63
CA ARG A 181 -8.72 -7.06 -3.57
C ARG A 181 -8.48 -8.43 -2.92
N LEU A 182 -7.30 -8.61 -2.34
CA LEU A 182 -6.89 -9.87 -1.72
C LEU A 182 -7.81 -10.27 -0.56
N MET A 183 -8.27 -9.31 0.24
CA MET A 183 -9.21 -9.54 1.35
C MET A 183 -10.56 -10.10 0.86
N GLN A 184 -11.08 -9.56 -0.25
CA GLN A 184 -12.31 -10.07 -0.88
C GLN A 184 -12.09 -11.47 -1.46
N ILE A 185 -10.99 -11.67 -2.18
CA ILE A 185 -10.65 -12.98 -2.78
C ILE A 185 -10.44 -14.02 -1.70
N ALA A 186 -9.67 -13.73 -0.64
CA ALA A 186 -9.43 -14.64 0.46
C ALA A 186 -10.74 -15.08 1.14
N THR A 187 -11.71 -14.18 1.28
CA THR A 187 -13.03 -14.50 1.83
C THR A 187 -13.83 -15.42 0.91
N LEU A 188 -13.78 -15.17 -0.40
CA LEU A 188 -14.42 -16.03 -1.41
C LEU A 188 -13.74 -17.42 -1.47
N VAL A 189 -12.41 -17.48 -1.47
CA VAL A 189 -11.64 -18.74 -1.40
C VAL A 189 -11.98 -19.51 -0.12
N ALA A 190 -12.11 -18.81 1.01
CA ALA A 190 -12.54 -19.45 2.25
C ALA A 190 -13.93 -20.07 2.14
N CYS A 191 -14.84 -19.50 1.33
CA CYS A 191 -16.15 -20.10 1.02
C CYS A 191 -16.02 -21.38 0.18
N VAL A 192 -15.13 -21.40 -0.81
CA VAL A 192 -14.81 -22.63 -1.59
C VAL A 192 -14.32 -23.73 -0.64
N THR A 193 -13.40 -23.39 0.27
CA THR A 193 -12.90 -24.33 1.28
C THR A 193 -14.00 -24.77 2.25
N PHE A 194 -14.86 -23.85 2.68
CA PHE A 194 -16.00 -24.12 3.56
C PHE A 194 -16.91 -25.20 3.00
N GLU A 195 -17.24 -25.11 1.71
CA GLU A 195 -18.04 -26.14 1.01
C GLU A 195 -17.26 -27.43 0.80
N SER A 196 -16.00 -27.36 0.36
CA SER A 196 -15.19 -28.56 0.13
C SER A 196 -15.03 -29.46 1.38
N LEU A 197 -15.07 -28.85 2.56
CA LEU A 197 -14.95 -29.52 3.86
C LEU A 197 -16.29 -29.83 4.52
N ASN A 198 -17.41 -29.57 3.85
CA ASN A 198 -18.78 -29.74 4.36
C ASN A 198 -18.93 -29.08 5.75
N ALA A 199 -18.52 -27.82 5.85
CA ALA A 199 -18.55 -27.05 7.09
C ALA A 199 -19.97 -26.62 7.47
N THR A 200 -20.22 -26.41 8.77
CA THR A 200 -21.53 -26.00 9.28
C THR A 200 -21.73 -24.48 9.22
N PRO A 201 -22.83 -23.98 8.62
CA PRO A 201 -23.08 -22.54 8.49
C PRO A 201 -23.47 -21.87 9.82
N ASN A 202 -23.66 -22.62 10.91
CA ASN A 202 -24.07 -22.08 12.21
C ASN A 202 -23.13 -20.97 12.72
N ALA A 203 -21.84 -21.07 12.41
CA ALA A 203 -20.84 -20.06 12.76
C ALA A 203 -21.03 -18.70 12.06
N LEU A 204 -21.87 -18.66 11.01
CA LEU A 204 -22.15 -17.48 10.20
C LEU A 204 -23.45 -16.78 10.61
N ASP A 205 -24.13 -17.24 11.66
CA ASP A 205 -25.39 -16.65 12.13
C ASP A 205 -25.21 -15.16 12.47
N ALA A 206 -26.03 -14.30 11.87
CA ALA A 206 -25.93 -12.85 12.03
C ALA A 206 -25.99 -12.39 13.49
N ARG A 207 -26.74 -13.11 14.36
CA ARG A 207 -26.89 -12.78 15.79
C ARG A 207 -25.58 -12.93 16.54
N ILE A 208 -24.75 -13.91 16.19
CA ILE A 208 -23.42 -14.13 16.80
C ILE A 208 -22.54 -12.90 16.56
N HIS A 209 -22.55 -12.40 15.33
CA HIS A 209 -21.68 -11.29 14.94
C HIS A 209 -22.22 -9.95 15.44
N GLN A 210 -23.54 -9.75 15.39
CA GLN A 210 -24.19 -8.57 15.95
C GLN A 210 -23.98 -8.46 17.46
N ALA A 211 -24.03 -9.59 18.20
CA ALA A 211 -23.78 -9.59 19.63
C ALA A 211 -22.35 -9.17 20.01
N ARG A 212 -21.36 -9.33 19.11
CA ARG A 212 -19.98 -8.89 19.34
C ARG A 212 -19.71 -7.46 18.86
N GLY A 213 -20.36 -7.02 17.77
CA GLY A 213 -20.41 -5.61 17.36
C GLY A 213 -19.23 -5.07 16.53
N HIS A 214 -18.29 -5.90 16.08
CA HIS A 214 -17.23 -5.44 15.16
C HIS A 214 -17.71 -5.38 13.71
N SER A 215 -17.50 -4.23 13.05
CA SER A 215 -17.93 -3.95 11.67
C SER A 215 -17.39 -4.96 10.66
N GLY A 216 -16.07 -5.16 10.62
CA GLY A 216 -15.45 -6.08 9.68
C GLY A 216 -15.90 -7.52 9.89
N GLN A 217 -16.08 -7.94 11.15
CA GLN A 217 -16.60 -9.27 11.45
C GLN A 217 -18.02 -9.47 10.93
N MET A 218 -18.91 -8.49 11.14
CA MET A 218 -20.27 -8.53 10.63
C MET A 218 -20.30 -8.51 9.10
N HIS A 219 -19.43 -7.69 8.47
CA HIS A 219 -19.27 -7.60 7.04
C HIS A 219 -18.87 -8.95 6.43
N VAL A 220 -17.78 -9.56 6.91
CA VAL A 220 -17.29 -10.84 6.39
C VAL A 220 -18.33 -11.95 6.54
N ALA A 221 -18.99 -12.05 7.70
CA ALA A 221 -20.04 -13.04 7.89
C ALA A 221 -21.20 -12.83 6.90
N SER A 222 -21.56 -11.58 6.62
CA SER A 222 -22.59 -11.24 5.63
C SER A 222 -22.19 -11.66 4.22
N VAL A 223 -20.95 -11.36 3.81
CA VAL A 223 -20.41 -11.79 2.52
C VAL A 223 -20.44 -13.31 2.39
N MET A 224 -19.95 -14.03 3.40
CA MET A 224 -19.96 -15.51 3.37
C MET A 224 -21.38 -16.08 3.28
N ARG A 225 -22.34 -15.54 4.05
CA ARG A 225 -23.75 -15.95 3.92
C ARG A 225 -24.28 -15.70 2.51
N ASN A 226 -24.02 -14.52 1.95
CA ASN A 226 -24.47 -14.17 0.61
C ASN A 226 -23.87 -15.06 -0.48
N VAL A 227 -22.60 -15.49 -0.34
CA VAL A 227 -21.95 -16.40 -1.27
C VAL A 227 -22.52 -17.83 -1.13
N LEU A 228 -22.52 -18.35 0.09
CA LEU A 228 -22.82 -19.75 0.38
C LEU A 228 -24.32 -20.09 0.32
N LEU A 229 -25.18 -19.10 0.58
CA LEU A 229 -26.64 -19.26 0.56
C LEU A 229 -27.27 -18.64 -0.70
N HIS A 230 -26.46 -18.21 -1.67
CA HIS A 230 -26.97 -17.67 -2.92
C HIS A 230 -27.81 -18.71 -3.68
N GLY A 231 -28.97 -18.29 -4.19
CA GLY A 231 -29.86 -19.16 -4.97
C GLY A 231 -30.69 -20.15 -4.15
N VAL A 232 -30.61 -20.12 -2.81
CA VAL A 232 -31.49 -20.91 -1.93
C VAL A 232 -32.90 -20.31 -1.95
N GLU A 233 -33.71 -20.67 -2.95
CA GLU A 233 -35.14 -20.39 -2.98
C GLU A 233 -35.93 -21.58 -2.45
N ASN A 234 -36.91 -21.33 -1.57
CA ASN A 234 -37.85 -22.34 -1.04
C ASN A 234 -37.20 -23.61 -0.43
N GLY A 235 -35.97 -23.51 0.07
CA GLY A 235 -35.27 -24.61 0.74
C GLY A 235 -34.64 -25.65 -0.20
N TYR A 236 -34.62 -25.40 -1.53
CA TYR A 236 -34.02 -26.32 -2.49
C TYR A 236 -32.90 -25.65 -3.31
N VAL A 237 -31.71 -25.63 -2.70
CA VAL A 237 -30.46 -25.88 -3.42
C VAL A 237 -29.92 -27.15 -2.81
N VAL A 238 -29.41 -28.10 -3.59
CA VAL A 238 -28.71 -29.29 -3.05
C VAL A 238 -27.22 -28.96 -3.07
N SER A 239 -26.75 -28.26 -2.04
CA SER A 239 -25.32 -28.12 -1.74
C SER A 239 -25.02 -28.80 -0.40
N PRO A 240 -23.77 -29.18 -0.11
CA PRO A 240 -23.42 -29.76 1.18
C PRO A 240 -23.85 -28.87 2.36
N ILE A 241 -23.90 -27.55 2.17
CA ILE A 241 -24.35 -26.60 3.20
C ILE A 241 -25.85 -26.74 3.47
N THR A 242 -26.70 -26.82 2.44
CA THR A 242 -28.15 -26.96 2.64
C THR A 242 -28.53 -28.34 3.17
N GLU A 243 -27.78 -29.39 2.81
CA GLU A 243 -27.88 -30.69 3.48
C GLU A 243 -27.46 -30.62 4.95
N SER A 244 -26.41 -29.85 5.26
CA SER A 244 -25.93 -29.66 6.64
C SER A 244 -26.93 -28.95 7.55
N LEU A 245 -27.73 -28.03 7.01
CA LEU A 245 -28.82 -27.38 7.74
C LEU A 245 -29.90 -28.38 8.19
N ASN A 246 -30.07 -29.47 7.44
CA ASN A 246 -31.11 -30.46 7.69
C ASN A 246 -30.62 -31.64 8.55
N ARG A 247 -29.36 -32.09 8.40
CA ARG A 247 -28.79 -33.23 9.16
C ARG A 247 -27.25 -33.18 9.20
N HIS A 248 -26.65 -32.55 10.21
CA HIS A 248 -25.20 -32.65 10.42
C HIS A 248 -24.83 -33.34 11.75
N PRO A 249 -23.91 -34.33 11.74
CA PRO A 249 -23.43 -34.98 12.97
C PRO A 249 -22.38 -34.14 13.73
N LYS A 250 -21.76 -33.14 13.09
CA LYS A 250 -20.71 -32.30 13.70
C LYS A 250 -21.32 -31.11 14.45
N VAL A 251 -21.03 -31.02 15.76
CA VAL A 251 -21.51 -29.93 16.64
C VAL A 251 -20.80 -28.60 16.34
N GLN A 252 -19.50 -28.64 16.01
CA GLN A 252 -18.70 -27.45 15.69
C GLN A 252 -17.58 -27.79 14.70
N ASP A 253 -17.19 -26.81 13.89
CA ASP A 253 -15.95 -26.85 13.11
C ASP A 253 -14.74 -26.33 13.89
N ALA A 254 -13.56 -26.68 13.39
CA ALA A 254 -12.28 -26.12 13.83
C ALA A 254 -12.23 -24.60 13.58
N TYR A 255 -11.39 -23.90 14.35
CA TYR A 255 -11.29 -22.44 14.29
C TYR A 255 -10.91 -21.89 12.90
N SER A 256 -10.11 -22.61 12.11
CA SER A 256 -9.74 -22.14 10.77
C SER A 256 -10.93 -22.00 9.81
N LEU A 257 -12.08 -22.62 10.12
CA LEU A 257 -13.35 -22.40 9.44
C LEU A 257 -14.32 -21.54 10.26
N ARG A 258 -14.49 -21.86 11.54
CA ARG A 258 -15.50 -21.22 12.40
C ARG A 258 -15.17 -19.77 12.73
N CYS A 259 -13.89 -19.43 12.75
CA CYS A 259 -13.41 -18.10 13.12
C CYS A 259 -13.08 -17.22 11.89
N ILE A 260 -13.48 -17.63 10.67
CA ILE A 260 -13.24 -16.84 9.46
C ILE A 260 -13.78 -15.41 9.64
N PRO A 261 -15.05 -15.16 10.05
CA PRO A 261 -15.54 -13.81 10.22
C PRO A 261 -14.70 -12.97 11.19
N GLN A 262 -14.22 -13.56 12.28
CA GLN A 262 -13.44 -12.88 13.30
C GLN A 262 -12.07 -12.47 12.77
N VAL A 263 -11.37 -13.41 12.12
CA VAL A 263 -9.99 -13.20 11.64
C VAL A 263 -9.98 -12.33 10.40
N HIS A 264 -10.75 -12.68 9.38
CA HIS A 264 -10.86 -11.85 8.18
C HIS A 264 -11.48 -10.47 8.50
N GLY A 265 -12.37 -10.41 9.50
CA GLY A 265 -13.01 -9.15 9.91
C GLY A 265 -12.02 -8.11 10.43
N ILE A 266 -11.08 -8.50 11.29
CA ILE A 266 -10.05 -7.55 11.76
C ILE A 266 -9.09 -7.15 10.64
N VAL A 267 -8.83 -8.02 9.65
CA VAL A 267 -8.06 -7.65 8.45
C VAL A 267 -8.79 -6.57 7.66
N HIS A 268 -10.10 -6.73 7.43
CA HIS A 268 -10.93 -5.72 6.77
C HIS A 268 -10.90 -4.38 7.51
N ASP A 269 -11.15 -4.38 8.83
CA ASP A 269 -11.12 -3.15 9.64
C ASP A 269 -9.72 -2.49 9.62
N THR A 270 -8.65 -3.29 9.59
CA THR A 270 -7.26 -2.79 9.49
C THR A 270 -6.98 -2.14 8.15
N ILE A 271 -7.44 -2.74 7.04
CA ILE A 271 -7.30 -2.16 5.69
C ILE A 271 -7.99 -0.80 5.62
N GLU A 272 -9.23 -0.69 6.12
CA GLU A 272 -9.97 0.59 6.14
C GLU A 272 -9.26 1.66 6.98
N PHE A 273 -8.72 1.28 8.14
CA PHE A 273 -7.94 2.18 8.97
C PHE A 273 -6.68 2.69 8.26
N CYS A 274 -5.89 1.79 7.69
CA CYS A 274 -4.66 2.14 6.98
C CYS A 274 -4.94 2.94 5.71
N LYS A 275 -6.02 2.63 4.99
CA LYS A 275 -6.47 3.36 3.80
C LYS A 275 -6.74 4.83 4.14
N LYS A 276 -7.47 5.10 5.23
CA LYS A 276 -7.72 6.47 5.68
C LYS A 276 -6.42 7.27 5.92
N LEU A 277 -5.41 6.63 6.53
CA LEU A 277 -4.12 7.28 6.78
C LEU A 277 -3.37 7.56 5.47
N ILE A 278 -3.32 6.59 4.56
CA ILE A 278 -2.66 6.75 3.26
C ILE A 278 -3.39 7.75 2.36
N ASP A 279 -4.72 7.74 2.32
CA ASP A 279 -5.52 8.72 1.58
C ASP A 279 -5.30 10.15 2.08
N THR A 280 -5.13 10.31 3.39
CA THR A 280 -4.74 11.60 3.99
C THR A 280 -3.35 12.02 3.52
N GLU A 281 -2.38 11.09 3.57
CA GLU A 281 -0.99 11.35 3.19
C GLU A 281 -0.82 11.69 1.70
N LEU A 282 -1.55 11.01 0.81
CA LEU A 282 -1.56 11.28 -0.64
C LEU A 282 -2.01 12.70 -0.99
N ASN A 283 -2.79 13.33 -0.11
CA ASN A 283 -3.30 14.69 -0.27
C ASN A 283 -2.59 15.71 0.63
N ALA A 284 -1.59 15.29 1.41
CA ALA A 284 -0.87 16.15 2.32
C ALA A 284 0.20 16.99 1.60
N VAL A 285 0.52 18.15 2.19
CA VAL A 285 1.70 18.92 1.83
C VAL A 285 2.83 18.57 2.79
N THR A 286 3.74 17.72 2.31
CA THR A 286 4.84 17.15 3.09
C THR A 286 6.20 17.80 2.80
N ASP A 287 6.19 18.98 2.18
CA ASP A 287 7.37 19.80 1.89
C ASP A 287 7.81 20.63 3.11
N ASN A 288 9.07 21.06 3.12
CA ASN A 288 9.60 22.00 4.10
C ASN A 288 10.73 22.87 3.52
N PRO A 289 10.79 24.19 3.86
CA PRO A 289 9.77 24.92 4.62
C PRO A 289 8.52 25.16 3.78
N MET A 290 7.39 25.34 4.46
CA MET A 290 6.11 25.63 3.81
C MET A 290 5.95 27.13 3.57
N VAL A 291 5.20 27.49 2.52
CA VAL A 291 4.90 28.85 2.11
C VAL A 291 3.40 29.13 2.20
N PHE A 292 2.98 30.01 3.10
CA PHE A 292 1.58 30.38 3.31
C PHE A 292 1.28 31.75 2.68
N ILE A 293 0.18 31.86 1.94
CA ILE A 293 -0.14 33.09 1.18
C ILE A 293 -0.71 34.19 2.10
N GLU A 294 -1.38 33.83 3.19
CA GLU A 294 -1.90 34.79 4.17
C GLU A 294 -1.06 34.76 5.44
N GLY A 295 -0.75 35.97 5.96
CA GLY A 295 0.19 36.14 7.06
C GLY A 295 -0.41 35.96 8.46
N THR A 296 -1.73 35.77 8.60
CA THR A 296 -2.42 35.57 9.89
C THR A 296 -3.86 35.10 9.67
N GLY A 297 -4.31 34.04 10.35
CA GLY A 297 -5.69 33.99 10.86
C GLY A 297 -6.75 33.14 10.14
N SER A 298 -6.94 33.29 8.83
CA SER A 298 -8.17 32.84 8.13
C SER A 298 -8.17 31.37 7.70
N ASP A 299 -7.01 30.83 7.34
CA ASP A 299 -6.77 29.41 6.99
C ASP A 299 -6.43 28.55 8.23
N ILE A 300 -6.47 29.14 9.42
CA ILE A 300 -6.27 28.44 10.68
C ILE A 300 -7.49 27.53 10.90
N PRO A 301 -7.32 26.20 10.98
CA PRO A 301 -8.44 25.34 11.33
C PRO A 301 -9.02 25.83 12.66
N GLN A 302 -10.32 26.12 12.71
CA GLN A 302 -10.98 26.25 14.00
C GLN A 302 -10.75 24.93 14.75
N LEU A 303 -9.93 24.95 15.80
CA LEU A 303 -9.61 23.79 16.64
C LEU A 303 -10.80 23.39 17.52
N ALA A 304 -12.02 23.36 16.94
CA ALA A 304 -13.29 23.31 17.63
C ALA A 304 -13.52 22.05 18.47
N ASN A 305 -12.57 21.12 18.53
CA ASN A 305 -12.71 19.83 19.24
C ASN A 305 -11.43 19.33 19.93
N LEU A 306 -10.39 20.15 20.13
CA LEU A 306 -9.28 19.73 20.99
C LEU A 306 -9.72 19.85 22.44
N VAL A 307 -9.95 18.71 23.10
CA VAL A 307 -10.19 18.65 24.54
C VAL A 307 -8.92 19.17 25.23
N PRO A 308 -8.95 20.30 25.96
CA PRO A 308 -7.77 20.75 26.68
C PRO A 308 -7.36 19.68 27.68
N TYR A 309 -6.06 19.36 27.73
CA TYR A 309 -5.48 18.31 28.56
C TYR A 309 -5.75 18.51 30.07
N THR A 310 -6.21 19.71 30.47
CA THR A 310 -6.65 20.03 31.82
C THR A 310 -7.84 20.99 31.76
N SER A 311 -8.86 20.77 32.60
CA SER A 311 -10.02 21.65 32.79
C SER A 311 -9.70 23.02 33.43
N SER A 312 -8.42 23.30 33.73
CA SER A 312 -7.95 24.52 34.40
C SER A 312 -7.10 25.45 33.53
N MET A 313 -6.87 25.11 32.25
CA MET A 313 -6.31 26.09 31.32
C MET A 313 -7.43 27.01 30.86
N ASN A 314 -7.41 28.25 31.37
CA ASN A 314 -8.36 29.31 31.06
C ASN A 314 -8.68 29.38 29.56
N ASP A 315 -9.93 29.71 29.24
CA ASP A 315 -10.50 30.04 27.91
C ASP A 315 -9.81 31.25 27.20
N HIS A 316 -8.59 31.60 27.61
CA HIS A 316 -7.83 32.76 27.16
C HIS A 316 -6.54 32.40 26.39
N VAL A 317 -6.19 31.12 26.27
CA VAL A 317 -5.20 30.71 25.26
C VAL A 317 -5.95 30.58 23.93
N GLN A 318 -6.30 31.72 23.33
CA GLN A 318 -6.33 31.75 21.86
C GLN A 318 -4.89 31.43 21.45
N ASP A 319 -4.71 30.37 20.69
CA ASP A 319 -3.41 29.99 20.13
C ASP A 319 -2.95 31.19 19.29
N ASN A 320 -2.16 32.08 19.90
CA ASN A 320 -1.72 33.32 19.30
C ASN A 320 -0.57 32.95 18.39
N PHE A 321 -0.89 32.46 17.18
CA PHE A 321 0.07 32.04 16.15
C PHE A 321 1.09 33.13 15.77
N THR A 322 0.85 34.38 16.17
CA THR A 322 1.82 35.49 16.14
C THR A 322 3.05 35.29 17.03
N LEU A 323 3.05 34.35 17.97
CA LEU A 323 4.21 34.02 18.82
C LEU A 323 5.37 33.33 18.07
N PHE A 324 5.12 32.78 16.88
CA PHE A 324 6.10 31.98 16.12
C PHE A 324 6.70 32.70 14.92
N HIS A 325 6.41 34.00 14.72
CA HIS A 325 6.89 34.76 13.57
C HIS A 325 8.01 35.73 13.95
N THR A 326 9.03 35.82 13.09
CA THR A 326 10.13 36.79 13.18
C THR A 326 9.73 38.15 12.61
N ASP A 327 10.47 39.21 12.96
CA ASP A 327 10.14 40.64 12.80
C ASP A 327 9.93 41.21 11.37
N THR A 328 9.92 40.38 10.31
CA THR A 328 9.80 40.84 8.91
C THR A 328 8.53 40.33 8.21
N GLU A 329 7.93 41.16 7.36
CA GLU A 329 6.66 40.84 6.69
C GLU A 329 6.69 39.61 5.78
N ASP A 330 7.81 39.26 5.15
CA ASP A 330 7.85 38.10 4.22
C ASP A 330 8.24 36.79 4.91
N ILE A 331 9.15 36.79 5.89
CA ILE A 331 9.47 35.58 6.69
C ILE A 331 8.24 35.02 7.44
N LYS A 332 7.25 35.86 7.81
CA LYS A 332 6.01 35.37 8.46
C LYS A 332 5.25 34.35 7.60
N HIS A 333 5.47 34.35 6.29
CA HIS A 333 4.85 33.42 5.36
C HIS A 333 5.61 32.09 5.23
N ILE A 334 6.84 32.00 5.74
CA ILE A 334 7.65 30.78 5.69
C ILE A 334 7.67 30.12 7.05
N VAL A 335 7.18 28.90 7.11
CA VAL A 335 7.16 28.12 8.35
C VAL A 335 7.95 26.84 8.14
N SER A 336 9.00 26.67 8.94
CA SER A 336 9.73 25.41 9.03
C SER A 336 9.04 24.50 10.05
N GLY A 337 8.71 23.29 9.64
CA GLY A 337 8.08 22.26 10.46
C GLY A 337 8.60 20.87 10.11
N GLY A 338 7.82 19.84 10.44
CA GLY A 338 8.21 18.43 10.28
C GLY A 338 7.27 17.60 9.41
N ASN A 339 6.48 18.22 8.52
CA ASN A 339 5.48 17.50 7.70
C ASN A 339 6.10 16.46 6.74
N PHE A 340 7.41 16.49 6.53
CA PHE A 340 8.15 15.49 5.76
C PHE A 340 8.36 14.17 6.50
N HIS A 341 8.05 14.10 7.79
CA HIS A 341 8.31 12.92 8.61
C HIS A 341 7.23 11.86 8.36
N GLY A 342 7.64 10.72 7.81
CA GLY A 342 6.74 9.66 7.34
C GLY A 342 6.14 8.76 8.43
N GLU A 343 5.98 9.23 9.66
CA GLU A 343 5.57 8.36 10.79
C GLU A 343 4.18 7.76 10.57
N TYR A 344 3.20 8.59 10.18
CA TYR A 344 1.84 8.16 9.88
C TYR A 344 1.79 7.06 8.80
N PRO A 345 2.33 7.28 7.59
CA PRO A 345 2.31 6.24 6.57
C PRO A 345 3.20 5.04 6.92
N ALA A 346 4.28 5.20 7.68
CA ALA A 346 5.09 4.08 8.16
C ALA A 346 4.30 3.14 9.08
N LYS A 347 3.63 3.69 10.11
CA LYS A 347 2.77 2.92 11.02
C LYS A 347 1.63 2.25 10.28
N ALA A 348 1.00 2.96 9.35
CA ALA A 348 -0.07 2.40 8.52
C ALA A 348 0.40 1.13 7.77
N MET A 349 1.61 1.14 7.22
CA MET A 349 2.14 -0.02 6.49
C MET A 349 2.54 -1.19 7.40
N ASP A 350 3.06 -0.92 8.60
CA ASP A 350 3.31 -1.99 9.58
C ASP A 350 2.00 -2.64 10.05
N PHE A 351 0.98 -1.84 10.35
CA PHE A 351 -0.34 -2.36 10.73
C PHE A 351 -0.99 -3.15 9.60
N LEU A 352 -0.89 -2.66 8.36
CA LEU A 352 -1.40 -3.36 7.19
C LEU A 352 -0.70 -4.70 6.99
N ALA A 353 0.63 -4.76 7.11
CA ALA A 353 1.39 -6.00 7.00
C ALA A 353 0.96 -7.03 8.07
N ILE A 354 0.84 -6.60 9.32
CA ILE A 354 0.36 -7.44 10.44
C ILE A 354 -1.05 -7.96 10.15
N GLY A 355 -1.96 -7.07 9.72
CA GLY A 355 -3.34 -7.44 9.42
C GLY A 355 -3.44 -8.44 8.26
N VAL A 356 -2.84 -8.11 7.11
CA VAL A 356 -2.93 -8.96 5.90
C VAL A 356 -2.29 -10.33 6.11
N HIS A 357 -1.20 -10.42 6.88
CA HIS A 357 -0.56 -11.70 7.21
C HIS A 357 -1.53 -12.71 7.84
N GLU A 358 -2.52 -12.27 8.62
CA GLU A 358 -3.49 -13.16 9.26
C GLU A 358 -4.31 -13.97 8.24
N LEU A 359 -4.53 -13.45 7.02
CA LEU A 359 -5.16 -14.19 5.94
C LEU A 359 -4.34 -15.43 5.57
N ALA A 360 -3.02 -15.31 5.47
CA ALA A 360 -2.13 -16.46 5.21
C ALA A 360 -2.11 -17.42 6.40
N ASN A 361 -2.02 -16.92 7.64
CA ASN A 361 -2.03 -17.77 8.83
C ASN A 361 -3.27 -18.67 8.89
N ILE A 362 -4.47 -18.09 8.73
CA ILE A 362 -5.70 -18.89 8.80
C ILE A 362 -5.90 -19.75 7.54
N SER A 363 -5.52 -19.25 6.36
CA SER A 363 -5.59 -19.97 5.09
C SER A 363 -4.72 -21.22 5.11
N GLU A 364 -3.48 -21.13 5.56
CA GLU A 364 -2.58 -22.27 5.62
C GLU A 364 -3.10 -23.34 6.60
N ARG A 365 -3.76 -22.95 7.70
CA ARG A 365 -4.46 -23.91 8.57
C ARG A 365 -5.67 -24.57 7.88
N ARG A 366 -6.32 -23.91 6.93
CA ARG A 366 -7.35 -24.51 6.07
C ARG A 366 -6.75 -25.45 5.03
N ILE A 367 -5.62 -25.09 4.41
CA ILE A 367 -4.83 -25.98 3.53
C ILE A 367 -4.46 -27.27 4.28
N ASN A 368 -3.92 -27.16 5.50
CA ASN A 368 -3.60 -28.33 6.32
C ASN A 368 -4.81 -29.25 6.55
N ARG A 369 -6.00 -28.67 6.77
CA ARG A 369 -7.23 -29.47 6.94
C ARG A 369 -7.70 -30.12 5.64
N LEU A 370 -7.49 -29.47 4.49
CA LEU A 370 -7.81 -30.04 3.18
C LEU A 370 -6.95 -31.28 2.90
N VAL A 371 -5.63 -31.16 3.10
CA VAL A 371 -4.67 -32.21 2.74
C VAL A 371 -4.55 -33.34 3.78
N ASP A 372 -4.94 -33.11 5.03
CA ASP A 372 -5.01 -34.18 6.02
C ASP A 372 -6.31 -34.98 5.86
N GLY A 373 -6.19 -36.21 5.33
CA GLY A 373 -7.34 -37.08 5.06
C GLY A 373 -8.16 -37.43 6.30
N LYS A 374 -7.59 -37.36 7.52
CA LYS A 374 -8.35 -37.54 8.77
C LYS A 374 -9.22 -36.33 9.09
N LEU A 375 -8.77 -35.14 8.71
CA LEU A 375 -9.48 -33.89 8.99
C LEU A 375 -10.49 -33.55 7.90
N SER A 376 -10.16 -33.81 6.63
CA SER A 376 -11.05 -33.59 5.49
C SER A 376 -12.03 -34.73 5.27
N GLY A 377 -11.65 -35.99 5.57
CA GLY A 377 -12.40 -37.16 5.12
C GLY A 377 -12.30 -37.36 3.60
N LEU A 378 -11.19 -36.91 3.01
CA LEU A 378 -10.78 -37.12 1.61
C LEU A 378 -9.45 -37.91 1.58
N PRO A 379 -8.97 -38.38 0.42
CA PRO A 379 -7.63 -38.93 0.32
C PRO A 379 -6.56 -37.94 0.83
N PHE A 380 -5.54 -38.46 1.51
CA PHE A 380 -4.41 -37.64 1.96
C PHE A 380 -3.78 -36.90 0.78
N PHE A 381 -3.46 -35.62 0.99
CA PHE A 381 -2.90 -34.72 -0.01
C PHE A 381 -3.74 -34.56 -1.28
N LEU A 382 -5.06 -34.81 -1.16
CA LEU A 382 -6.05 -34.62 -2.22
C LEU A 382 -5.74 -35.38 -3.50
N ILE A 383 -5.19 -36.58 -3.37
CA ILE A 383 -4.84 -37.43 -4.50
C ILE A 383 -5.19 -38.89 -4.25
N GLU A 384 -5.71 -39.55 -5.28
CA GLU A 384 -5.93 -41.00 -5.27
C GLU A 384 -4.59 -41.75 -5.46
N ASN A 385 -4.52 -43.04 -5.09
CA ASN A 385 -3.30 -43.86 -5.17
C ASN A 385 -2.08 -43.22 -4.43
N GLY A 386 -2.33 -42.68 -3.24
CA GLY A 386 -1.29 -42.14 -2.37
C GLY A 386 -0.20 -43.18 -2.06
N GLY A 387 1.05 -42.73 -2.05
CA GLY A 387 2.25 -43.58 -1.90
C GLY A 387 3.00 -43.78 -3.22
N LEU A 388 2.28 -43.77 -4.35
CA LEU A 388 2.88 -43.55 -5.67
C LEU A 388 2.86 -42.06 -6.04
N ASN A 389 1.75 -41.37 -5.70
CA ASN A 389 1.59 -39.93 -5.90
C ASN A 389 1.64 -39.17 -4.57
N SER A 390 2.13 -37.94 -4.62
CA SER A 390 2.26 -37.02 -3.47
C SER A 390 1.24 -35.87 -3.49
N GLY A 391 0.65 -35.55 -4.64
CA GLY A 391 -0.41 -34.56 -4.78
C GLY A 391 -0.05 -33.20 -4.19
N PHE A 392 -0.89 -32.70 -3.29
CA PHE A 392 -0.77 -31.39 -2.66
C PHE A 392 0.20 -31.33 -1.46
N MET A 393 1.02 -32.36 -1.24
CA MET A 393 1.99 -32.39 -0.15
C MET A 393 2.98 -31.22 -0.21
N ILE A 394 3.66 -31.01 -1.34
CA ILE A 394 4.66 -29.94 -1.47
C ILE A 394 4.03 -28.55 -1.64
N PRO A 395 2.88 -28.37 -2.36
CA PRO A 395 2.13 -27.12 -2.30
C PRO A 395 1.81 -26.67 -0.87
N GLN A 396 1.46 -27.59 0.05
CA GLN A 396 1.30 -27.25 1.47
C GLN A 396 2.59 -26.69 2.08
N TYR A 397 3.75 -27.27 1.76
CA TYR A 397 5.04 -26.83 2.31
C TYR A 397 5.38 -25.42 1.82
N THR A 398 5.13 -25.13 0.54
CA THR A 398 5.27 -23.78 -0.02
C THR A 398 4.39 -22.79 0.73
N ALA A 399 3.11 -23.10 0.94
CA ALA A 399 2.21 -22.23 1.71
C ALA A 399 2.70 -22.01 3.15
N ALA A 400 3.16 -23.07 3.82
CA ALA A 400 3.71 -23.00 5.18
C ALA A 400 5.00 -22.16 5.25
N ALA A 401 5.90 -22.29 4.28
CA ALA A 401 7.14 -21.53 4.21
C ALA A 401 6.87 -20.03 4.08
N LEU A 402 6.04 -19.62 3.11
CA LEU A 402 5.65 -18.22 2.89
C LEU A 402 4.91 -17.63 4.10
N THR A 403 4.05 -18.43 4.74
CA THR A 403 3.35 -18.02 5.97
C THR A 403 4.33 -17.82 7.11
N SER A 404 5.36 -18.67 7.23
CA SER A 404 6.40 -18.53 8.25
C SER A 404 7.31 -17.34 8.00
N GLU A 405 7.67 -17.07 6.75
CA GLU A 405 8.49 -15.93 6.34
C GLU A 405 7.81 -14.60 6.69
N ASN A 406 6.50 -14.50 6.44
CA ASN A 406 5.72 -13.33 6.83
C ASN A 406 5.83 -12.99 8.32
N LYS A 407 6.00 -13.97 9.22
CA LYS A 407 6.13 -13.71 10.67
C LYS A 407 7.37 -12.87 11.01
N VAL A 408 8.42 -12.96 10.21
CA VAL A 408 9.60 -12.11 10.34
C VAL A 408 9.33 -10.74 9.70
N LEU A 409 8.73 -10.72 8.51
CA LEU A 409 8.43 -9.50 7.76
C LEU A 409 7.42 -8.56 8.46
N VAL A 410 6.52 -9.10 9.28
CA VAL A 410 5.57 -8.27 10.05
C VAL A 410 6.16 -7.62 11.29
N HIS A 411 7.43 -7.87 11.62
CA HIS A 411 8.11 -7.11 12.67
C HIS A 411 8.13 -5.62 12.29
N PRO A 412 7.61 -4.69 13.12
CA PRO A 412 7.47 -3.30 12.73
C PRO A 412 8.83 -2.65 12.44
N SER A 413 9.04 -2.13 11.24
CA SER A 413 10.25 -1.35 10.96
C SER A 413 10.11 0.07 11.45
N SER A 414 8.88 0.59 11.57
CA SER A 414 8.61 1.93 12.08
C SER A 414 8.86 2.10 13.57
N SER A 415 9.14 1.03 14.32
CA SER A 415 9.59 1.16 15.72
C SER A 415 11.08 1.40 15.86
N ASP A 416 11.82 1.39 14.74
CA ASP A 416 13.26 1.65 14.71
C ASP A 416 13.56 3.09 14.28
N THR A 417 14.70 3.61 14.75
CA THR A 417 15.26 4.90 14.33
C THR A 417 16.77 4.86 14.42
N ILE A 418 17.46 5.41 13.42
CA ILE A 418 18.91 5.57 13.42
C ILE A 418 19.19 7.02 13.09
N SER A 419 19.90 7.71 13.98
CA SER A 419 20.27 9.11 13.80
C SER A 419 21.18 9.28 12.58
N THR A 420 20.86 10.25 11.72
CA THR A 420 21.62 10.58 10.51
C THR A 420 21.99 12.07 10.49
N SER A 421 22.75 12.49 9.48
CA SER A 421 23.16 13.89 9.28
C SER A 421 23.80 14.52 10.53
N ALA A 422 24.77 13.85 11.12
CA ALA A 422 25.47 14.28 12.35
C ALA A 422 24.51 14.62 13.52
N SER A 423 23.43 13.86 13.65
CA SER A 423 22.38 14.03 14.66
C SER A 423 21.49 15.26 14.51
N SER A 424 21.55 15.95 13.37
CA SER A 424 20.48 16.87 12.98
C SER A 424 19.19 16.13 12.60
N GLU A 425 19.26 14.88 12.15
CA GLU A 425 18.11 14.00 11.88
C GLU A 425 18.14 12.83 12.88
N ASP A 426 17.69 13.09 14.11
CA ASP A 426 17.81 12.18 15.25
C ASP A 426 16.65 11.19 15.41
N HIS A 427 15.51 11.46 14.76
CA HIS A 427 14.35 10.57 14.72
C HIS A 427 13.85 10.37 13.28
N VAL A 428 13.68 9.11 12.87
CA VAL A 428 13.24 8.74 11.52
C VAL A 428 12.16 7.67 11.55
N SER A 429 11.32 7.59 10.51
CA SER A 429 10.15 6.69 10.49
C SER A 429 10.42 5.29 9.96
N MET A 430 11.50 5.10 9.19
CA MET A 430 11.77 3.86 8.42
C MET A 430 10.60 3.41 7.53
N GLY A 431 9.70 4.33 7.17
CA GLY A 431 8.50 4.05 6.37
C GLY A 431 8.73 3.39 5.02
N PRO A 432 9.80 3.71 4.26
CA PRO A 432 10.06 3.07 2.97
C PRO A 432 10.27 1.56 3.09
N TYR A 433 10.92 1.09 4.16
CA TYR A 433 11.05 -0.34 4.40
C TYR A 433 9.73 -0.94 4.88
N ALA A 434 8.96 -0.21 5.68
CA ALA A 434 7.62 -0.63 6.12
C ALA A 434 6.70 -0.92 4.93
N SER A 435 6.66 -0.01 3.94
CA SER A 435 5.84 -0.20 2.74
C SER A 435 6.35 -1.35 1.85
N ARG A 436 7.68 -1.49 1.67
CA ARG A 436 8.25 -2.58 0.84
C ARG A 436 7.97 -3.95 1.43
N LYS A 437 8.22 -4.16 2.73
CA LYS A 437 7.93 -5.45 3.37
C LYS A 437 6.43 -5.74 3.42
N CYS A 438 5.57 -4.71 3.52
CA CYS A 438 4.12 -4.90 3.40
C CYS A 438 3.72 -5.45 2.02
N LEU A 439 4.30 -4.95 0.93
CA LEU A 439 4.04 -5.47 -0.42
C LEU A 439 4.53 -6.91 -0.59
N GLU A 440 5.65 -7.27 0.03
CA GLU A 440 6.17 -8.65 0.05
C GLU A 440 5.24 -9.59 0.84
N VAL A 441 4.76 -9.17 2.01
CA VAL A 441 3.75 -9.92 2.78
C VAL A 441 2.49 -10.15 1.95
N ILE A 442 1.99 -9.13 1.26
CA ILE A 442 0.83 -9.24 0.36
C ILE A 442 1.09 -10.27 -0.74
N ALA A 443 2.25 -10.23 -1.41
CA ALA A 443 2.60 -11.17 -2.47
C ALA A 443 2.70 -12.63 -1.97
N ASN A 444 3.22 -12.82 -0.77
CA ASN A 444 3.26 -14.12 -0.10
C ASN A 444 1.84 -14.63 0.20
N VAL A 445 0.95 -13.75 0.69
CA VAL A 445 -0.45 -14.10 0.97
C VAL A 445 -1.22 -14.41 -0.32
N GLU A 446 -1.02 -13.68 -1.41
CA GLU A 446 -1.60 -14.00 -2.73
C GLU A 446 -1.28 -15.45 -3.14
N THR A 447 -0.03 -15.88 -2.93
CA THR A 447 0.42 -17.24 -3.24
C THR A 447 -0.21 -18.29 -2.33
N VAL A 448 -0.27 -18.03 -1.02
CA VAL A 448 -0.94 -18.93 -0.06
C VAL A 448 -2.42 -19.10 -0.41
N ILE A 449 -3.13 -18.00 -0.71
CA ILE A 449 -4.54 -18.01 -1.10
C ILE A 449 -4.76 -18.74 -2.42
N ALA A 450 -3.85 -18.60 -3.40
CA ALA A 450 -3.89 -19.34 -4.65
C ALA A 450 -3.75 -20.86 -4.44
N ILE A 451 -2.84 -21.28 -3.55
CA ILE A 451 -2.67 -22.70 -3.19
C ILE A 451 -3.92 -23.22 -2.48
N GLU A 452 -4.50 -22.45 -1.56
CA GLU A 452 -5.76 -22.81 -0.91
C GLU A 452 -6.88 -23.01 -1.94
N LEU A 453 -7.04 -22.06 -2.87
CA LEU A 453 -8.05 -22.14 -3.91
C LEU A 453 -7.88 -23.40 -4.77
N MET A 454 -6.66 -23.66 -5.22
CA MET A 454 -6.35 -24.85 -6.03
C MET A 454 -6.68 -26.15 -5.27
N ALA A 455 -6.31 -26.23 -3.99
CA ALA A 455 -6.59 -27.38 -3.12
C ALA A 455 -8.10 -27.53 -2.84
N ALA A 456 -8.81 -26.44 -2.58
CA ALA A 456 -10.25 -26.46 -2.32
C ALA A 456 -11.04 -26.91 -3.56
N CYS A 457 -10.66 -26.47 -4.75
CA CYS A 457 -11.27 -26.95 -6.00
C CYS A 457 -10.99 -28.44 -6.25
N GLN A 458 -9.77 -28.93 -5.97
CA GLN A 458 -9.46 -30.36 -6.03
C GLN A 458 -10.30 -31.16 -5.04
N ALA A 459 -10.47 -30.66 -3.82
CA ALA A 459 -11.30 -31.29 -2.79
C ALA A 459 -12.78 -31.37 -3.21
N LEU A 460 -13.32 -30.33 -3.85
CA LEU A 460 -14.68 -30.34 -4.40
C LEU A 460 -14.85 -31.41 -5.49
N ASP A 461 -13.86 -31.61 -6.37
CA ASP A 461 -13.92 -32.69 -7.37
C ASP A 461 -13.92 -34.07 -6.72
N LEU A 462 -13.07 -34.30 -5.72
CA LEU A 462 -13.00 -35.57 -5.00
C LEU A 462 -14.30 -35.89 -4.23
N ARG A 463 -15.01 -34.86 -3.75
CA ARG A 463 -16.33 -35.02 -3.12
C ARG A 463 -17.40 -35.50 -4.07
N ARG A 464 -17.29 -35.18 -5.37
CA ARG A 464 -18.32 -35.45 -6.39
C ARG A 464 -19.71 -34.91 -5.98
N GLN A 465 -19.72 -33.73 -5.38
CA GLN A 465 -20.93 -33.02 -4.92
C GLN A 465 -21.00 -31.66 -5.60
N ASN A 466 -22.23 -31.17 -5.84
CA ASN A 466 -22.45 -29.84 -6.37
C ASN A 466 -22.22 -28.79 -5.28
N ALA A 467 -21.53 -27.71 -5.60
CA ALA A 467 -21.36 -26.56 -4.72
C ALA A 467 -22.44 -25.48 -4.98
N SER A 468 -22.45 -24.43 -4.16
CA SER A 468 -23.28 -23.25 -4.43
C SER A 468 -22.94 -22.61 -5.79
N PRO A 469 -23.89 -21.90 -6.43
CA PRO A 469 -23.70 -21.37 -7.79
C PRO A 469 -22.46 -20.49 -7.95
N ILE A 470 -22.09 -19.72 -6.92
CA ILE A 470 -20.90 -18.87 -6.96
C ILE A 470 -19.63 -19.70 -6.83
N VAL A 471 -19.59 -20.66 -5.91
CA VAL A 471 -18.45 -21.57 -5.75
C VAL A 471 -18.21 -22.40 -7.01
N GLU A 472 -19.27 -22.86 -7.68
CA GLU A 472 -19.16 -23.56 -8.97
C GLU A 472 -18.54 -22.68 -10.06
N LYS A 473 -18.92 -21.39 -10.16
CA LYS A 473 -18.29 -20.46 -11.13
C LYS A 473 -16.80 -20.30 -10.86
N VAL A 474 -16.41 -20.15 -9.60
CA VAL A 474 -15.00 -20.03 -9.20
C VAL A 474 -14.24 -21.32 -9.53
N LYS A 475 -14.81 -22.48 -9.21
CA LYS A 475 -14.24 -23.79 -9.56
C LYS A 475 -14.07 -23.94 -11.07
N GLN A 476 -15.08 -23.57 -11.86
CA GLN A 476 -15.04 -23.60 -13.32
C GLN A 476 -13.92 -22.70 -13.88
N LEU A 477 -13.76 -21.47 -13.34
CA LEU A 477 -12.65 -20.60 -13.70
C LEU A 477 -11.31 -21.31 -13.46
N VAL A 478 -11.09 -21.85 -12.24
CA VAL A 478 -9.84 -22.56 -11.92
C VAL A 478 -9.63 -23.73 -12.88
N ARG A 479 -10.67 -24.48 -13.24
CA ARG A 479 -10.58 -25.64 -14.16
C ARG A 479 -10.24 -25.29 -15.61
N GLN A 480 -10.46 -24.05 -16.04
CA GLN A 480 -9.99 -23.56 -17.35
C GLN A 480 -8.45 -23.45 -17.40
N HIS A 481 -7.80 -23.29 -16.24
CA HIS A 481 -6.35 -23.04 -16.15
C HIS A 481 -5.59 -24.21 -15.51
N VAL A 482 -6.24 -24.94 -14.60
CA VAL A 482 -5.68 -26.03 -13.79
C VAL A 482 -6.59 -27.26 -13.88
N PRO A 483 -6.18 -28.34 -14.57
CA PRO A 483 -6.98 -29.56 -14.67
C PRO A 483 -7.11 -30.26 -13.31
N TYR A 484 -8.06 -31.20 -13.22
CA TYR A 484 -8.12 -32.14 -12.10
C TYR A 484 -6.79 -32.93 -12.01
N ILE A 485 -6.24 -33.04 -10.81
CA ILE A 485 -4.95 -33.72 -10.58
C ILE A 485 -5.21 -35.19 -10.25
N GLU A 486 -5.17 -36.05 -11.26
CA GLU A 486 -5.35 -37.50 -11.11
C GLU A 486 -4.06 -38.21 -10.66
N LYS A 487 -2.90 -37.70 -11.09
CA LYS A 487 -1.56 -38.19 -10.78
C LYS A 487 -0.59 -37.02 -10.64
N ASP A 488 0.59 -37.26 -10.10
CA ASP A 488 1.59 -36.20 -9.91
C ASP A 488 1.96 -35.50 -11.22
N VAL A 489 2.02 -34.17 -11.13
CA VAL A 489 2.40 -33.25 -12.21
C VAL A 489 3.33 -32.17 -11.68
N VAL A 490 3.93 -31.39 -12.59
CA VAL A 490 4.69 -30.20 -12.20
C VAL A 490 3.71 -29.12 -11.71
N MET A 491 3.67 -28.91 -10.38
CA MET A 491 2.70 -28.02 -9.73
C MET A 491 2.98 -26.53 -9.96
N HIS A 492 4.24 -26.12 -10.09
CA HIS A 492 4.61 -24.70 -10.10
C HIS A 492 3.89 -23.86 -11.19
N PRO A 493 3.86 -24.26 -12.48
CA PRO A 493 3.11 -23.51 -13.49
C PRO A 493 1.60 -23.44 -13.25
N LEU A 494 1.03 -24.40 -12.52
CA LEU A 494 -0.39 -24.40 -12.16
C LEU A 494 -0.66 -23.42 -11.03
N ILE A 495 0.23 -23.38 -10.02
CA ILE A 495 0.17 -22.40 -8.93
C ILE A 495 0.29 -20.99 -9.49
N GLU A 496 1.28 -20.71 -10.34
CA GLU A 496 1.48 -19.37 -10.94
C GLU A 496 0.24 -18.88 -11.69
N LYS A 497 -0.43 -19.76 -12.47
CA LYS A 497 -1.69 -19.39 -13.13
C LYS A 497 -2.77 -18.98 -12.13
N VAL A 498 -2.91 -19.66 -11.00
CA VAL A 498 -3.91 -19.29 -9.99
C VAL A 498 -3.50 -18.02 -9.25
N VAL A 499 -2.19 -17.80 -9.03
CA VAL A 499 -1.67 -16.53 -8.50
C VAL A 499 -2.02 -15.36 -9.43
N GLU A 500 -1.92 -15.53 -10.75
CA GLU A 500 -2.36 -14.53 -11.72
C GLU A 500 -3.86 -14.22 -11.59
N LEU A 501 -4.72 -15.25 -11.49
CA LEU A 501 -6.17 -15.09 -11.28
C LEU A 501 -6.51 -14.36 -9.98
N VAL A 502 -5.70 -14.54 -8.93
CA VAL A 502 -5.82 -13.81 -7.66
C VAL A 502 -5.39 -12.36 -7.85
N ARG A 503 -4.25 -12.12 -8.50
CA ARG A 503 -3.68 -10.76 -8.69
C ARG A 503 -4.52 -9.87 -9.58
N ASP A 504 -5.09 -10.41 -10.66
CA ASP A 504 -5.85 -9.66 -11.66
C ASP A 504 -7.34 -9.49 -11.32
N GLY A 505 -7.81 -10.08 -10.22
CA GLY A 505 -9.21 -9.99 -9.77
C GLY A 505 -10.18 -10.91 -10.53
N SER A 506 -9.70 -11.79 -11.40
CA SER A 506 -10.53 -12.74 -12.18
C SER A 506 -11.42 -13.61 -11.27
N VAL A 507 -10.93 -13.98 -10.09
CA VAL A 507 -11.70 -14.75 -9.09
C VAL A 507 -12.94 -13.98 -8.60
N LEU A 508 -12.86 -12.67 -8.39
CA LEU A 508 -14.01 -11.84 -8.02
C LEU A 508 -14.96 -11.65 -9.21
N LYS A 509 -14.38 -11.36 -10.38
CA LYS A 509 -15.13 -11.10 -11.61
C LYS A 509 -15.98 -12.30 -12.01
N CYS A 510 -15.47 -13.53 -11.95
CA CYS A 510 -16.26 -14.72 -12.27
C CYS A 510 -17.40 -14.97 -11.27
N ALA A 511 -17.23 -14.54 -10.02
CA ALA A 511 -18.26 -14.60 -8.99
C ALA A 511 -19.35 -13.53 -9.15
N GLY A 512 -19.22 -12.61 -10.11
CA GLY A 512 -20.13 -11.47 -10.29
C GLY A 512 -19.95 -10.38 -9.22
N ILE A 513 -18.81 -10.40 -8.51
CA ILE A 513 -18.44 -9.38 -7.53
C ILE A 513 -17.62 -8.34 -8.31
N THR A 514 -18.22 -7.19 -8.58
CA THR A 514 -17.52 -6.08 -9.22
C THR A 514 -16.62 -5.39 -8.22
N GLU A 515 -15.34 -5.21 -8.57
CA GLU A 515 -14.50 -4.23 -7.87
C GLU A 515 -15.18 -2.86 -8.01
N ASN A 516 -15.41 -2.17 -6.89
CA ASN A 516 -15.77 -0.76 -6.93
C ASN A 516 -14.55 0.00 -7.48
N HIS A 517 -14.42 0.06 -8.80
CA HIS A 517 -13.48 0.97 -9.43
C HIS A 517 -14.02 2.38 -9.21
N HIS A 518 -13.52 3.05 -8.18
CA HIS A 518 -13.49 4.50 -8.19
C HIS A 518 -12.47 4.89 -9.27
N ASN A 519 -13.00 5.18 -10.47
CA ASN A 519 -12.26 5.72 -11.61
C ASN A 519 -11.56 7.03 -11.26
#